data_AF-G0PKL1-F1
#
_entry.id   AF-G0PKL1-F1
#
_cell.length_a   1.000
_cell.length_b   1.000
_cell.length_c   1.000
_cell.angle_alpha   90.00
_cell.angle_beta   90.00
_cell.angle_gamma   90.00
#
_symmetry.space_group_name_H-M   'P 1'
#
loop_
_entity.id
_entity.type
_entity.pdbx_description
1 polymer ?
#
loop_
_entity_poly.entity_id
_entity_poly.type
_entity_poly.pdbx_seq_one_letter_code
_entity_poly.pdbx_strand_id
1 'polypeptide(L)'
;MFTMNKSLLAVGILMLCAQLCLSEFIIRCRNETESESHTLDYQKLRMEFAEEYQVANMHALKYDPSLEETFRKFTSCDSLQNGVNHRFNNFGTVEDIKTWKSYLKNNGIGRGTWPAYQELAHPLHTSFFGCEITSPCIQTRIDENGEKKTFRVFDYLEMFGPAATLVESDFKHGKPGSKCPNGVDENMLCKEPKRVVLTTQDPLKREIIMRKKENVAGKVNSIFMCLLVIVLVV
;
A
#
# COMPACT_ATOMS: atom_id res chain seq x y z
N MET A 1 32.15 45.27 -9.09
CA MET A 1 32.45 44.20 -10.07
C MET A 1 32.68 42.93 -9.26
N PHE A 2 31.62 42.15 -9.02
CA PHE A 2 31.69 40.93 -8.20
C PHE A 2 32.28 39.80 -9.03
N THR A 3 33.49 39.37 -8.70
CA THR A 3 34.09 38.13 -9.22
C THR A 3 33.40 36.96 -8.56
N MET A 4 32.40 36.40 -9.23
CA MET A 4 31.76 35.15 -8.81
C MET A 4 32.82 34.03 -8.86
N ASN A 5 33.09 33.43 -7.70
CA ASN A 5 34.18 32.47 -7.52
C ASN A 5 33.90 31.25 -8.42
N LYS A 6 34.83 30.89 -9.31
CA LYS A 6 34.64 29.79 -10.28
C LYS A 6 34.28 28.47 -9.60
N SER A 7 34.74 28.28 -8.36
CA SER A 7 34.41 27.16 -7.49
C SER A 7 32.94 27.12 -7.09
N LEU A 8 32.30 28.27 -6.86
CA LEU A 8 30.88 28.36 -6.49
C LEU A 8 29.98 27.99 -7.68
N LEU A 9 30.37 28.39 -8.89
CA LEU A 9 29.68 28.03 -10.12
C LEU A 9 29.76 26.51 -10.37
N ALA A 10 30.94 25.91 -10.15
CA ALA A 10 31.13 24.46 -10.31
C ALA A 10 30.29 23.64 -9.32
N VAL A 11 30.23 24.05 -8.06
CA VAL A 11 29.39 23.40 -7.04
C VAL A 11 27.90 23.55 -7.37
N GLY A 12 27.47 24.73 -7.83
CA GLY A 12 26.09 24.96 -8.27
C GLY A 12 25.69 24.08 -9.45
N ILE A 13 26.57 23.92 -10.45
CA ILE A 13 26.33 23.05 -11.60
C ILE A 13 26.26 21.57 -11.17
N LEU A 14 27.17 21.12 -10.29
CA LEU A 14 27.17 19.75 -9.77
C LEU A 14 25.88 19.41 -9.00
N MET A 15 25.37 20.35 -8.19
CA MET A 15 24.12 20.19 -7.45
C MET A 15 22.90 20.14 -8.40
N LEU A 16 22.88 20.97 -9.45
CA LEU A 16 21.83 20.93 -10.48
C LEU A 16 21.86 19.61 -11.26
N CYS A 17 23.05 19.12 -11.61
CA CYS A 17 23.22 17.83 -12.28
C CYS A 17 22.77 16.66 -11.39
N ALA A 18 23.04 16.71 -10.08
CA ALA A 18 22.57 15.69 -9.14
C ALA A 18 21.04 15.65 -9.04
N GLN A 19 20.35 16.80 -9.12
CA GLN A 19 18.88 16.86 -9.16
C GLN A 19 18.30 16.32 -10.49
N LEU A 20 19.03 16.45 -11.60
CA LEU A 20 18.62 15.93 -12.91
C LEU A 20 18.90 14.42 -13.10
N CYS A 21 19.70 13.81 -12.21
CA CYS A 21 20.06 12.39 -12.28
C CYS A 21 19.18 11.45 -11.43
N LEU A 22 18.23 11.97 -10.65
CA LEU A 22 17.30 11.12 -9.90
C LEU A 22 16.14 10.72 -10.82
N SER A 23 16.20 9.53 -11.42
CA SER A 23 15.02 8.92 -12.02
C SER A 23 13.99 8.65 -10.92
N GLU A 24 12.75 9.13 -11.07
CA GLU A 24 11.68 8.77 -10.14
C GLU A 24 11.51 7.25 -10.12
N PHE A 25 11.28 6.68 -8.94
CA PHE A 25 11.03 5.24 -8.81
C PHE A 25 9.66 4.84 -9.36
N ILE A 26 8.69 5.74 -9.24
CA ILE A 26 7.31 5.58 -9.68
C ILE A 26 7.15 6.37 -10.98
N ILE A 27 6.72 5.71 -12.06
CA ILE A 27 6.48 6.35 -13.35
C ILE A 27 5.08 6.99 -13.35
N ARG A 28 4.06 6.19 -13.06
CA ARG A 28 2.66 6.59 -13.17
C ARG A 28 1.79 5.72 -12.29
N CYS A 29 0.85 6.32 -11.57
CA CYS A 29 -0.17 5.59 -10.82
C CYS A 29 -1.46 5.50 -11.62
N ARG A 30 -2.22 4.43 -11.39
CA ARG A 30 -3.57 4.28 -11.97
C ARG A 30 -4.44 5.45 -11.52
N ASN A 31 -5.39 5.88 -12.34
CA ASN A 31 -6.41 6.83 -11.90
C ASN A 31 -7.75 6.13 -11.62
N GLU A 32 -8.71 6.86 -11.05
CA GLU A 32 -10.02 6.29 -10.71
C GLU A 32 -10.73 5.68 -11.92
N THR A 33 -10.74 6.37 -13.07
CA THR A 33 -11.38 5.89 -14.31
C THR A 33 -10.73 4.60 -14.82
N GLU A 34 -9.40 4.53 -14.86
CA GLU A 34 -8.66 3.31 -15.24
C GLU A 34 -8.90 2.14 -14.26
N SER A 35 -9.26 2.45 -13.01
CA SER A 35 -9.49 1.46 -11.95
C SER A 35 -10.90 0.87 -11.92
N GLU A 36 -11.86 1.44 -12.65
CA GLU A 36 -13.26 0.97 -12.64
C GLU A 36 -13.36 -0.49 -13.10
N SER A 37 -12.78 -0.81 -14.27
CA SER A 37 -12.77 -2.19 -14.79
C SER A 37 -12.05 -3.15 -13.85
N HIS A 38 -10.89 -2.75 -13.31
CA HIS A 38 -10.12 -3.57 -12.38
C HIS A 38 -10.89 -3.84 -11.08
N THR A 39 -11.64 -2.86 -10.59
CA THR A 39 -12.48 -3.01 -9.40
C THR A 39 -13.58 -4.04 -9.64
N LEU A 40 -14.21 -4.03 -10.82
CA LEU A 40 -15.22 -5.03 -11.19
C LEU A 40 -14.63 -6.44 -11.28
N ASP A 41 -13.48 -6.58 -11.95
CA ASP A 41 -12.78 -7.86 -12.06
C ASP A 41 -12.37 -8.41 -10.68
N TYR A 42 -11.86 -7.55 -9.81
CA TYR A 42 -11.49 -7.92 -8.45
C TYR A 42 -12.67 -8.35 -7.59
N GLN A 43 -13.80 -7.66 -7.70
CA GLN A 43 -15.01 -8.07 -6.99
C GLN A 43 -15.49 -9.44 -7.47
N LYS A 44 -15.48 -9.70 -8.78
CA LYS A 44 -15.82 -11.00 -9.34
C LYS A 44 -14.88 -12.10 -8.80
N LEU A 45 -13.57 -11.90 -8.90
CA LEU A 45 -12.56 -12.87 -8.43
C LEU A 45 -12.68 -13.14 -6.92
N ARG A 46 -12.96 -12.11 -6.12
CA ARG A 46 -13.16 -12.25 -4.67
C ARG A 46 -14.43 -13.02 -4.34
N MET A 47 -15.50 -12.83 -5.11
CA MET A 47 -16.72 -13.60 -4.92
C MET A 47 -16.52 -15.07 -5.31
N GLU A 48 -15.88 -15.34 -6.46
CA GLU A 48 -15.52 -16.70 -6.88
C GLU A 48 -14.66 -17.40 -5.82
N PHE A 49 -13.64 -16.69 -5.29
CA PHE A 49 -12.82 -17.21 -4.19
C PHE A 49 -13.65 -17.47 -2.93
N ALA A 50 -14.53 -16.55 -2.55
CA ALA A 50 -15.36 -16.70 -1.36
C ALA A 50 -16.30 -17.91 -1.46
N GLU A 51 -16.89 -18.15 -2.64
CA GLU A 51 -17.73 -19.31 -2.91
C GLU A 51 -16.92 -20.61 -2.88
N GLU A 52 -15.80 -20.66 -3.59
CA GLU A 52 -14.98 -21.86 -3.69
C GLU A 52 -14.41 -22.28 -2.33
N TYR A 53 -13.92 -21.32 -1.55
CA TYR A 53 -13.24 -21.57 -0.28
C TYR A 53 -14.08 -21.26 0.96
N GLN A 54 -15.40 -21.08 0.77
CA GLN A 54 -16.37 -20.88 1.84
C GLN A 54 -15.97 -19.76 2.83
N VAL A 55 -15.59 -18.60 2.30
CA VAL A 55 -15.18 -17.43 3.09
C VAL A 55 -16.36 -16.47 3.28
N ALA A 56 -16.93 -16.48 4.48
CA ALA A 56 -18.15 -15.76 4.82
C ALA A 56 -18.01 -14.24 5.04
N ASN A 57 -16.78 -13.74 5.17
CA ASN A 57 -16.48 -12.35 5.52
C ASN A 57 -15.61 -11.61 4.48
N MET A 58 -15.66 -12.02 3.21
CA MET A 58 -14.89 -11.40 2.13
C MET A 58 -15.39 -9.98 1.84
N HIS A 59 -14.58 -8.95 2.07
CA HIS A 59 -14.97 -7.56 1.78
C HIS A 59 -14.85 -7.22 0.30
N ALA A 60 -15.66 -6.27 -0.16
CA ALA A 60 -15.46 -5.65 -1.47
C ALA A 60 -14.20 -4.78 -1.47
N LEU A 61 -13.49 -4.78 -2.59
CA LEU A 61 -12.36 -3.88 -2.81
C LEU A 61 -12.84 -2.61 -3.51
N LYS A 62 -12.25 -1.49 -3.11
CA LYS A 62 -12.39 -0.20 -3.78
C LYS A 62 -11.03 0.37 -4.13
N TYR A 63 -10.95 1.03 -5.28
CA TYR A 63 -9.78 1.82 -5.58
C TYR A 63 -9.68 2.98 -4.58
N ASP A 64 -8.51 3.16 -3.95
CA ASP A 64 -8.28 4.23 -2.98
C ASP A 64 -7.04 5.05 -3.36
N PRO A 65 -7.20 6.16 -4.10
CA PRO A 65 -6.07 7.01 -4.49
C PRO A 65 -5.40 7.69 -3.31
N SER A 66 -6.01 7.74 -2.12
CA SER A 66 -5.36 8.30 -0.93
C SER A 66 -4.15 7.47 -0.46
N LEU A 67 -4.02 6.24 -0.94
CA LEU A 67 -2.86 5.38 -0.70
C LEU A 67 -1.60 5.85 -1.46
N GLU A 68 -1.72 6.75 -2.43
CA GLU A 68 -0.59 7.29 -3.20
C GLU A 68 0.48 7.93 -2.30
N GLU A 69 0.09 8.69 -1.28
CA GLU A 69 1.03 9.31 -0.35
C GLU A 69 1.86 8.26 0.39
N THR A 70 1.26 7.11 0.72
CA THR A 70 1.98 6.00 1.35
C THR A 70 2.90 5.33 0.34
N PHE A 71 2.42 5.13 -0.88
CA PHE A 71 3.17 4.49 -1.95
C PHE A 71 4.41 5.29 -2.37
N ARG A 72 4.31 6.62 -2.43
CA ARG A 72 5.44 7.52 -2.79
C ARG A 72 6.55 7.59 -1.75
N LYS A 73 6.39 6.98 -0.58
CA LYS A 73 7.47 6.85 0.42
C LYS A 73 8.50 5.80 0.01
N PHE A 74 8.15 4.91 -0.91
CA PHE A 74 9.06 3.91 -1.46
C PHE A 74 9.85 4.53 -2.63
N THR A 75 11.17 4.48 -2.55
CA THR A 75 12.07 5.10 -3.54
C THR A 75 12.93 4.09 -4.28
N SER A 76 12.80 2.81 -3.95
CA SER A 76 13.55 1.71 -4.55
C SER A 76 12.91 0.36 -4.23
N CYS A 77 13.28 -0.67 -4.98
CA CYS A 77 12.85 -2.05 -4.72
C CYS A 77 13.22 -2.54 -3.31
N ASP A 78 14.37 -2.12 -2.79
CA ASP A 78 14.85 -2.52 -1.46
C ASP A 78 14.02 -1.92 -0.32
N SER A 79 13.31 -0.81 -0.59
CA SER A 79 12.42 -0.18 0.38
C SER A 79 11.03 -0.83 0.44
N LEU A 80 10.66 -1.63 -0.56
CA LEU A 80 9.32 -2.24 -0.65
C LEU A 80 9.13 -3.31 0.44
N GLN A 81 8.13 -3.11 1.28
CA GLN A 81 7.77 -4.04 2.34
C GLN A 81 6.31 -3.87 2.72
N ASN A 82 5.71 -4.92 3.27
CA ASN A 82 4.39 -4.80 3.90
C ASN A 82 4.48 -3.84 5.09
N GLY A 83 3.42 -3.07 5.32
CA GLY A 83 3.35 -2.09 6.39
C GLY A 83 2.21 -2.37 7.37
N VAL A 84 2.02 -1.43 8.30
CA VAL A 84 1.03 -1.55 9.38
C VAL A 84 -0.43 -1.46 8.92
N ASN A 85 -0.67 -0.97 7.70
CA ASN A 85 -2.01 -0.80 7.13
C ASN A 85 -2.04 -1.17 5.64
N HIS A 86 -1.04 -1.89 5.16
CA HIS A 86 -0.97 -2.25 3.75
C HIS A 86 -0.08 -3.46 3.50
N ARG A 87 -0.37 -4.18 2.42
CA ARG A 87 0.42 -5.29 1.93
C ARG A 87 0.56 -5.19 0.42
N PHE A 88 1.71 -5.59 -0.11
CA PHE A 88 1.95 -5.60 -1.55
C PHE A 88 1.47 -6.91 -2.17
N ASN A 89 0.91 -6.81 -3.38
CA ASN A 89 0.62 -7.99 -4.18
C ASN A 89 1.90 -8.77 -4.43
N ASN A 90 1.79 -10.09 -4.41
CA ASN A 90 2.93 -10.97 -4.54
C ASN A 90 3.98 -10.74 -3.45
N PHE A 91 3.69 -10.19 -2.26
CA PHE A 91 4.62 -10.06 -1.10
C PHE A 91 4.31 -11.01 0.06
N GLY A 92 3.59 -12.10 -0.22
CA GLY A 92 3.30 -13.15 0.75
C GLY A 92 4.54 -13.85 1.30
N THR A 93 4.47 -14.25 2.57
CA THR A 93 5.49 -14.93 3.36
C THR A 93 5.24 -16.45 3.42
N VAL A 94 6.21 -17.21 3.96
CA VAL A 94 6.02 -18.65 4.25
C VAL A 94 4.90 -18.84 5.28
N GLU A 95 4.80 -17.92 6.23
CA GLU A 95 3.76 -17.88 7.25
C GLU A 95 2.38 -17.70 6.62
N ASP A 96 2.24 -16.82 5.61
CA ASP A 96 0.99 -16.64 4.89
C ASP A 96 0.55 -17.94 4.16
N ILE A 97 1.51 -18.65 3.55
CA ILE A 97 1.26 -19.97 2.92
C ILE A 97 0.79 -20.99 3.97
N LYS A 98 1.46 -21.04 5.13
CA LYS A 98 1.08 -21.94 6.23
C LYS A 98 -0.31 -21.60 6.78
N THR A 99 -0.60 -20.33 6.99
CA THR A 99 -1.90 -19.83 7.44
C THR A 99 -3.00 -20.27 6.47
N TRP A 100 -2.80 -20.05 5.17
CA TRP A 100 -3.76 -20.46 4.15
C TRP A 100 -3.99 -21.99 4.14
N LYS A 101 -2.91 -22.78 4.18
CA LYS A 101 -3.01 -24.24 4.24
C LYS A 101 -3.70 -24.73 5.52
N SER A 102 -3.47 -24.07 6.65
CA SER A 102 -4.15 -24.36 7.92
C SER A 102 -5.64 -24.14 7.80
N TYR A 103 -6.06 -22.99 7.26
CA TYR A 103 -7.48 -22.69 7.02
C TYR A 103 -8.15 -23.76 6.15
N LEU A 104 -7.54 -24.13 5.02
CA LEU A 104 -8.08 -25.17 4.13
C LEU A 104 -8.24 -26.50 4.85
N LYS A 105 -7.19 -26.95 5.56
CA LYS A 105 -7.18 -28.20 6.30
C LYS A 105 -8.23 -28.23 7.40
N ASN A 106 -8.30 -27.18 8.22
CA ASN A 106 -9.17 -27.12 9.40
C ASN A 106 -10.66 -27.08 9.04
N ASN A 107 -10.98 -26.63 7.82
CA ASN A 107 -12.35 -26.57 7.32
C ASN A 107 -12.68 -27.68 6.31
N GLY A 108 -11.78 -28.65 6.10
CA GLY A 108 -12.00 -29.77 5.18
C GLY A 108 -12.12 -29.35 3.71
N ILE A 109 -11.50 -28.22 3.34
CA ILE A 109 -11.60 -27.66 1.99
C ILE A 109 -10.50 -28.28 1.12
N GLY A 110 -10.92 -28.85 -0.01
CA GLY A 110 -10.02 -29.46 -0.98
C GLY A 110 -9.18 -28.45 -1.75
N ARG A 111 -8.40 -28.96 -2.71
CA ARG A 111 -7.69 -28.11 -3.68
C ARG A 111 -8.70 -27.45 -4.61
N GLY A 112 -8.70 -26.13 -4.65
CA GLY A 112 -9.52 -25.36 -5.60
C GLY A 112 -8.78 -24.99 -6.88
N THR A 113 -9.40 -24.13 -7.67
CA THR A 113 -8.93 -23.64 -8.97
C THR A 113 -7.76 -22.66 -8.85
N TRP A 114 -7.60 -22.03 -7.68
CA TRP A 114 -6.52 -21.10 -7.42
C TRP A 114 -5.22 -21.86 -7.11
N PRO A 115 -4.12 -21.63 -7.86
CA PRO A 115 -2.89 -22.39 -7.69
C PRO A 115 -2.18 -22.09 -6.35
N ALA A 116 -2.39 -20.89 -5.80
CA ALA A 116 -1.84 -20.43 -4.53
C ALA A 116 -2.65 -19.25 -3.97
N TYR A 117 -2.46 -18.93 -2.69
CA TYR A 117 -2.98 -17.71 -2.08
C TYR A 117 -2.41 -16.47 -2.77
N GLN A 118 -3.27 -15.48 -3.03
CA GLN A 118 -2.91 -14.17 -3.57
C GLN A 118 -3.44 -13.07 -2.64
N GLU A 119 -2.78 -11.92 -2.58
CA GLU A 119 -3.18 -10.84 -1.65
C GLU A 119 -4.58 -10.30 -1.94
N LEU A 120 -5.01 -10.34 -3.21
CA LEU A 120 -6.39 -10.02 -3.60
C LEU A 120 -7.44 -10.91 -2.92
N ALA A 121 -7.05 -12.06 -2.34
CA ALA A 121 -7.95 -12.98 -1.65
C ALA A 121 -8.01 -12.74 -0.12
N HIS A 122 -7.32 -11.72 0.40
CA HIS A 122 -7.39 -11.40 1.84
C HIS A 122 -8.81 -10.88 2.18
N PRO A 123 -9.56 -11.54 3.10
CA PRO A 123 -10.96 -11.19 3.35
C PRO A 123 -11.15 -9.82 4.00
N LEU A 124 -10.14 -9.34 4.73
CA LEU A 124 -10.14 -8.05 5.43
C LEU A 124 -9.58 -6.88 4.62
N HIS A 125 -9.06 -7.09 3.41
CA HIS A 125 -8.73 -5.97 2.53
C HIS A 125 -10.01 -5.35 1.96
N THR A 126 -10.10 -4.02 2.01
CA THR A 126 -11.23 -3.22 1.50
C THR A 126 -10.80 -2.22 0.44
N SER A 127 -9.50 -2.00 0.26
CA SER A 127 -8.98 -1.08 -0.75
C SER A 127 -7.74 -1.62 -1.46
N PHE A 128 -7.50 -1.07 -2.66
CA PHE A 128 -6.30 -1.31 -3.43
C PHE A 128 -5.84 -0.04 -4.16
N PHE A 129 -4.56 0.01 -4.49
CA PHE A 129 -3.92 1.08 -5.25
C PHE A 129 -2.70 0.53 -5.99
N GLY A 130 -2.36 1.07 -7.16
CA GLY A 130 -1.19 0.57 -7.90
C GLY A 130 -0.54 1.56 -8.84
N CYS A 131 0.77 1.40 -9.01
CA CYS A 131 1.59 2.24 -9.87
C CYS A 131 2.59 1.43 -10.69
N GLU A 132 2.93 1.98 -11.84
CA GLU A 132 4.04 1.58 -12.68
C GLU A 132 5.35 2.11 -12.08
N ILE A 133 6.40 1.27 -12.10
CA ILE A 133 7.73 1.57 -11.57
C ILE A 133 8.79 1.51 -12.66
N THR A 134 9.87 2.26 -12.46
CA THR A 134 10.93 2.49 -13.48
C THR A 134 11.70 1.23 -13.86
N SER A 135 11.77 0.24 -12.98
CA SER A 135 12.41 -1.03 -13.25
C SER A 135 11.77 -2.15 -12.45
N PRO A 136 11.59 -3.36 -13.02
CA PRO A 136 11.00 -4.49 -12.31
C PRO A 136 11.86 -4.87 -11.11
N CYS A 137 11.21 -5.09 -9.96
CA CYS A 137 11.90 -5.52 -8.75
C CYS A 137 12.16 -7.02 -8.79
N ILE A 138 13.32 -7.45 -8.28
CA ILE A 138 13.64 -8.87 -8.10
C ILE A 138 13.55 -9.17 -6.61
N GLN A 139 12.63 -10.04 -6.23
CA GLN A 139 12.49 -10.50 -4.85
C GLN A 139 12.92 -11.95 -4.71
N THR A 140 13.73 -12.23 -3.69
CA THR A 140 14.04 -13.61 -3.31
C THR A 140 13.22 -13.97 -2.09
N ARG A 141 12.50 -15.09 -2.14
CA ARG A 141 11.80 -15.66 -1.00
C ARG A 141 12.23 -17.07 -0.72
N ILE A 142 12.10 -17.45 0.52
CA ILE A 142 12.19 -18.84 0.93
C ILE A 142 10.77 -19.41 0.78
N ASP A 143 10.63 -20.54 0.11
CA ASP A 143 9.36 -21.25 0.04
C ASP A 143 9.11 -22.12 1.28
N GLU A 144 7.99 -22.83 1.31
CA GLU A 144 7.65 -23.70 2.43
C GLU A 144 8.62 -24.86 2.67
N ASN A 145 9.40 -25.24 1.65
CA ASN A 145 10.40 -26.29 1.74
C ASN A 145 11.78 -25.74 2.13
N GLY A 146 11.90 -24.42 2.35
CA GLY A 146 13.18 -23.78 2.65
C GLY A 146 13.97 -23.40 1.40
N GLU A 147 13.43 -23.57 0.19
CA GLU A 147 14.15 -23.26 -1.05
C GLU A 147 14.05 -21.77 -1.37
N LYS A 148 15.19 -21.17 -1.75
CA LYS A 148 15.19 -19.79 -2.25
C LYS A 148 14.63 -19.76 -3.67
N LYS A 149 13.48 -19.13 -3.85
CA LYS A 149 12.85 -18.82 -5.13
C LYS A 149 12.97 -17.33 -5.41
N THR A 150 13.36 -17.00 -6.64
CA THR A 150 13.43 -15.62 -7.11
C THR A 150 12.18 -15.30 -7.93
N PHE A 151 11.49 -14.24 -7.56
CA PHE A 151 10.29 -13.74 -8.20
C PHE A 151 10.60 -12.36 -8.78
N ARG A 152 10.36 -12.21 -10.08
CA ARG A 152 10.33 -10.90 -10.70
C ARG A 152 8.98 -10.28 -10.36
N VAL A 153 9.01 -9.22 -9.56
CA VAL A 153 7.89 -8.30 -9.43
C VAL A 153 7.87 -7.47 -10.71
N PHE A 154 6.70 -7.42 -11.33
CA PHE A 154 6.53 -6.71 -12.60
C PHE A 154 6.80 -5.21 -12.44
N ASP A 155 6.87 -4.53 -13.58
CA ASP A 155 6.86 -3.08 -13.70
C ASP A 155 5.59 -2.42 -13.13
N TYR A 156 4.61 -3.19 -12.66
CA TYR A 156 3.43 -2.70 -11.95
C TYR A 156 3.34 -3.29 -10.54
N LEU A 157 3.24 -2.40 -9.54
CA LEU A 157 3.13 -2.71 -8.12
C LEU A 157 1.73 -2.38 -7.62
N GLU A 158 1.11 -3.33 -6.92
CA GLU A 158 -0.19 -3.15 -6.29
C GLU A 158 -0.09 -3.32 -4.79
N MET A 159 -0.81 -2.47 -4.07
CA MET A 159 -0.90 -2.44 -2.63
C MET A 159 -2.36 -2.59 -2.22
N PHE A 160 -2.62 -3.40 -1.20
CA PHE A 160 -3.93 -3.65 -0.62
C PHE A 160 -3.97 -3.21 0.83
N GLY A 161 -5.11 -2.74 1.32
CA GLY A 161 -5.29 -2.27 2.70
C GLY A 161 -6.68 -2.60 3.24
N PRO A 162 -6.91 -2.51 4.55
CA PRO A 162 -5.97 -2.09 5.59
C PRO A 162 -5.21 -3.22 6.30
N ALA A 163 -5.47 -4.50 5.99
CA ALA A 163 -4.83 -5.59 6.73
C ALA A 163 -3.29 -5.57 6.63
N ALA A 164 -2.60 -5.78 7.75
CA ALA A 164 -1.13 -5.80 7.82
C ALA A 164 -0.57 -7.23 7.77
N THR A 165 -1.32 -8.18 8.32
CA THR A 165 -0.93 -9.57 8.55
C THR A 165 -2.04 -10.48 8.07
N LEU A 166 -1.68 -11.71 7.71
CA LEU A 166 -2.62 -12.78 7.44
C LEU A 166 -2.57 -13.82 8.56
N VAL A 167 -3.66 -13.95 9.30
CA VAL A 167 -3.84 -15.00 10.32
C VAL A 167 -5.08 -15.83 10.02
N GLU A 168 -5.10 -17.07 10.50
CA GLU A 168 -6.18 -18.02 10.16
C GLU A 168 -7.57 -17.47 10.54
N SER A 169 -7.66 -16.74 11.66
CA SER A 169 -8.90 -16.13 12.13
C SER A 169 -9.45 -15.03 11.23
N ASP A 170 -8.67 -14.51 10.28
CA ASP A 170 -9.14 -13.52 9.31
C ASP A 170 -10.15 -14.13 8.34
N PHE A 171 -10.03 -15.43 8.08
CA PHE A 171 -10.99 -16.19 7.30
C PHE A 171 -12.10 -16.72 8.20
N LYS A 172 -13.33 -16.25 7.97
CA LYS A 172 -14.50 -16.81 8.65
C LYS A 172 -15.14 -17.85 7.74
N HIS A 173 -15.01 -19.13 8.11
CA HIS A 173 -15.65 -20.20 7.35
C HIS A 173 -17.18 -20.06 7.35
N GLY A 174 -17.81 -20.30 6.19
CA GLY A 174 -19.26 -20.35 6.00
C GLY A 174 -19.71 -19.80 4.64
N LYS A 175 -21.02 -19.68 4.45
CA LYS A 175 -21.60 -19.13 3.23
C LYS A 175 -21.09 -17.69 3.00
N PRO A 176 -20.66 -17.32 1.77
CA PRO A 176 -20.31 -15.94 1.43
C PRO A 176 -21.36 -14.93 1.92
N GLY A 177 -20.90 -13.81 2.46
CA GLY A 177 -21.77 -12.77 2.98
C GLY A 177 -22.36 -13.02 4.37
N SER A 178 -22.38 -14.27 4.86
CA SER A 178 -23.11 -14.62 6.10
C SER A 178 -22.49 -14.08 7.38
N LYS A 179 -21.22 -13.64 7.33
CA LYS A 179 -20.49 -13.08 8.48
C LYS A 179 -20.00 -11.66 8.22
N CYS A 180 -20.69 -10.92 7.36
CA CYS A 180 -20.41 -9.52 7.10
C CYS A 180 -20.95 -8.62 8.22
N PRO A 181 -20.11 -7.83 8.92
CA PRO A 181 -20.56 -6.98 10.02
C PRO A 181 -21.48 -5.84 9.57
N ASN A 182 -21.34 -5.38 8.31
CA ASN A 182 -22.10 -4.25 7.75
C ASN A 182 -23.03 -4.67 6.60
N GLY A 183 -23.37 -5.96 6.54
CA GLY A 183 -24.10 -6.55 5.42
C GLY A 183 -23.27 -6.63 4.14
N VAL A 184 -23.94 -7.01 3.05
CA VAL A 184 -23.33 -7.24 1.74
C VAL A 184 -23.68 -6.14 0.75
N ASP A 185 -22.86 -5.97 -0.29
CA ASP A 185 -23.16 -5.19 -1.49
C ASP A 185 -23.89 -6.02 -2.56
N GLU A 186 -24.03 -5.43 -3.75
CA GLU A 186 -24.68 -6.05 -4.91
C GLU A 186 -23.96 -7.29 -5.43
N ASN A 187 -22.67 -7.44 -5.13
CA ASN A 187 -21.84 -8.58 -5.49
C ASN A 187 -21.75 -9.62 -4.36
N MET A 188 -22.60 -9.51 -3.33
CA MET A 188 -22.61 -10.40 -2.16
C MET A 188 -21.33 -10.36 -1.30
N LEU A 189 -20.50 -9.32 -1.48
CA LEU A 189 -19.29 -9.07 -0.70
C LEU A 189 -19.56 -8.14 0.48
N CYS A 190 -18.78 -8.26 1.55
CA CYS A 190 -18.95 -7.44 2.74
C CYS A 190 -18.66 -5.97 2.46
N LYS A 191 -19.56 -5.10 2.94
CA LYS A 191 -19.36 -3.66 2.92
C LYS A 191 -18.30 -3.25 3.93
N GLU A 192 -17.38 -2.37 3.50
CA GLU A 192 -16.46 -1.67 4.41
C GLU A 192 -17.27 -0.96 5.51
N PRO A 193 -16.78 -0.94 6.77
CA PRO A 193 -17.34 -0.08 7.79
C PRO A 193 -17.43 1.36 7.29
N LYS A 194 -18.58 2.01 7.47
CA LYS A 194 -18.66 3.46 7.21
C LYS A 194 -17.62 4.12 8.10
N ARG A 195 -16.56 4.70 7.51
CA ARG A 195 -15.62 5.53 8.27
C ARG A 195 -16.47 6.54 9.01
N VAL A 196 -16.43 6.53 10.35
CA VAL A 196 -17.07 7.60 11.13
C VAL A 196 -16.35 8.86 10.71
N VAL A 197 -16.99 9.65 9.86
CA VAL A 197 -16.52 11.00 9.54
C VAL A 197 -16.65 11.74 10.86
N LEU A 198 -15.53 11.82 11.59
CA LEU A 198 -15.38 12.74 12.71
C LEU A 198 -15.56 14.13 12.14
N THR A 199 -16.81 14.60 12.15
CA THR A 199 -17.18 15.93 11.71
C THR A 199 -16.36 16.92 12.53
N THR A 200 -15.96 18.01 11.89
CA THR A 200 -15.06 19.07 12.38
C THR A 200 -15.59 19.86 13.58
N GLN A 201 -16.60 19.35 14.28
CA GLN A 201 -17.20 19.99 15.45
C GLN A 201 -16.58 19.55 16.79
N ASP A 202 -15.71 18.54 16.80
CA ASP A 202 -15.02 18.12 18.03
C ASP A 202 -14.04 19.20 18.52
N PRO A 203 -14.24 19.78 19.73
CA PRO A 203 -13.33 20.76 20.33
C PRO A 203 -11.89 20.28 20.43
N LEU A 204 -11.67 18.97 20.62
CA LEU A 204 -10.35 18.35 20.75
C LEU A 204 -9.52 18.49 19.46
N LYS A 205 -10.18 18.54 18.30
CA LYS A 205 -9.52 18.70 16.99
C LYS A 205 -9.03 20.12 16.75
N ARG A 206 -9.70 21.15 17.29
CA ARG A 206 -9.18 22.53 17.22
C ARG A 206 -7.84 22.64 17.93
N GLU A 207 -7.72 21.99 19.07
CA GLU A 207 -6.50 22.05 19.88
C GLU A 207 -5.33 21.31 19.20
N ILE A 208 -5.61 20.16 18.58
CA ILE A 208 -4.59 19.39 17.82
C ILE A 208 -4.17 20.13 16.55
N ILE A 209 -5.11 20.75 15.82
CA ILE A 209 -4.79 21.53 14.60
C ILE A 209 -4.00 22.80 14.94
N MET A 210 -4.34 23.48 16.04
CA MET A 210 -3.61 24.67 16.52
C MET A 210 -2.17 24.31 16.90
N ARG A 211 -1.95 23.25 17.68
CA ARG A 211 -0.60 22.77 18.02
C ARG A 211 0.21 22.33 16.81
N LYS A 212 -0.42 21.71 15.80
CA LYS A 212 0.27 21.28 14.57
C LYS A 212 0.68 22.49 13.71
N LYS A 213 -0.13 23.56 13.67
CA LYS A 213 0.23 24.81 12.98
C LYS A 213 1.40 25.54 13.65
N GLU A 214 1.44 25.61 14.98
CA GLU A 214 2.55 26.23 15.73
C GLU A 214 3.87 25.49 15.49
N ASN A 215 3.86 24.16 15.49
CA ASN A 215 5.04 23.35 15.22
C ASN A 215 5.58 23.48 13.79
N VAL A 216 4.72 23.74 12.81
CA VAL A 216 5.14 23.98 11.42
C VAL A 216 5.75 25.38 11.28
N ALA A 217 5.14 26.41 11.87
CA ALA A 217 5.66 27.78 11.83
C ALA A 217 7.04 27.91 12.48
N GLY A 218 7.27 27.24 13.62
CA GLY A 218 8.58 27.22 14.29
C GLY A 218 9.68 26.55 13.45
N LYS A 219 9.33 25.49 12.70
CA LYS A 219 10.30 24.77 11.86
C LYS A 219 10.71 25.56 10.61
N VAL A 220 9.78 26.32 10.02
CA VAL A 220 10.05 27.15 8.85
C VAL A 220 10.97 28.33 9.21
N ASN A 221 10.76 28.96 10.38
CA ASN A 221 11.64 30.03 10.85
C ASN A 221 13.07 29.54 11.17
N SER A 222 13.21 28.33 11.70
CA SER A 222 14.53 27.74 11.99
C SER A 222 15.33 27.43 10.71
N ILE A 223 14.66 26.98 9.64
CA ILE A 223 15.31 26.68 8.36
C ILE A 223 15.71 27.99 7.66
N PHE A 224 14.86 29.03 7.71
CA PHE A 224 15.18 30.34 7.14
C PHE A 224 16.40 31.00 7.80
N MET A 225 16.53 30.89 9.12
CA MET A 225 17.70 31.39 9.85
C MET A 225 18.99 30.60 9.50
N CYS A 226 18.90 29.29 9.32
CA CYS A 226 20.07 28.49 8.91
C CYS A 226 20.56 28.86 7.50
N LEU A 227 19.64 29.13 6.57
CA LEU A 227 19.98 29.54 5.21
C LEU A 227 20.61 30.96 5.17
N LEU A 228 20.13 31.89 5.99
CA LEU A 228 20.70 33.25 6.09
C LEU A 228 22.12 33.27 6.65
N VAL A 229 22.44 32.42 7.63
CA VAL A 229 23.81 32.32 8.19
C VAL A 229 24.79 31.75 7.17
N ILE A 230 24.37 30.77 6.35
CA ILE A 230 25.24 30.18 5.32
C ILE A 230 25.57 31.21 4.22
N VAL A 231 24.63 32.08 3.86
CA VAL A 231 24.85 33.12 2.83
C VAL A 231 25.74 34.27 3.33
N LEU A 232 25.81 34.50 4.65
CA LEU A 232 26.64 35.57 5.23
C LEU A 232 28.09 35.14 5.55
N VAL A 233 28.40 33.84 5.46
CA VAL A 233 29.71 33.26 5.81
C VAL A 233 30.52 32.87 4.55
N VAL A 234 30.00 33.14 3.35
CA VAL A 234 30.67 32.95 2.05
C VAL A 234 30.87 34.28 1.35
#